data_AF-A0A1F5B2J0-F1
#
_entry.id   AF-A0A1F5B2J0-F1
#
_cell.length_a   1.000
_cell.length_b   1.000
_cell.length_c   1.000
_cell.angle_alpha   90.00
_cell.angle_beta   90.00
_cell.angle_gamma   90.00
#
_symmetry.space_group_name_H-M   'P 1'
#
loop_
_entity.id
_entity.type
_entity.pdbx_description
1 polymer ?
#
loop_
_entity_poly.entity_id
_entity_poly.type
_entity_poly.pdbx_seq_one_letter_code
_entity_poly.pdbx_strand_id
1 'polypeptide(L)'
;MIIKFLFLLFLGGFIVLVSFLIGWYFGLMSLFSWQISNYIHFLGGVYAFFFIRFIFDATRKYHKTETAFLMKIIIFTSGALILGVIWEWYEFIFIYQYGAFELLPKGITIYFDTLTDLMFDLLGAASVGVYLIVKNGKNK
;
A
#
# COMPACT_ATOMS: atom_id res chain seq x y z
N MET A 1 8.72 6.65 -19.69
CA MET A 1 7.72 5.73 -19.09
C MET A 1 8.43 4.66 -18.26
N ILE A 2 9.29 3.84 -18.87
CA ILE A 2 10.04 2.77 -18.18
C ILE A 2 10.86 3.28 -16.99
N ILE A 3 11.65 4.37 -17.14
CA ILE A 3 12.46 4.92 -16.03
C ILE A 3 11.58 5.30 -14.82
N LYS A 4 10.42 5.93 -15.05
CA LYS A 4 9.49 6.31 -13.97
C LYS A 4 8.87 5.08 -13.30
N PHE A 5 8.54 4.06 -14.09
CA PHE A 5 8.03 2.79 -13.57
C PHE A 5 9.07 2.10 -12.68
N LEU A 6 10.31 1.97 -13.15
CA LEU A 6 11.41 1.42 -12.38
C LEU A 6 11.67 2.21 -11.11
N PHE A 7 11.69 3.55 -11.20
CA PHE A 7 11.84 4.42 -10.03
C PHE A 7 10.74 4.17 -8.99
N LEU A 8 9.48 4.07 -9.39
CA LEU A 8 8.39 3.78 -8.46
C LEU A 8 8.55 2.39 -7.83
N LEU A 9 8.91 1.36 -8.62
CA LEU A 9 9.20 0.03 -8.07
C LEU A 9 10.32 0.06 -7.03
N PHE A 10 11.44 0.75 -7.32
CA PHE A 10 12.54 0.93 -6.36
C PHE A 10 12.10 1.71 -5.13
N LEU A 11 11.25 2.73 -5.28
CA LEU A 11 10.69 3.46 -4.15
C LEU A 11 9.84 2.56 -3.25
N GLY A 12 8.99 1.70 -3.83
CA GLY A 12 8.22 0.72 -3.08
C GLY A 12 9.13 -0.24 -2.30
N GLY A 13 10.15 -0.81 -2.96
CA GLY A 13 11.13 -1.67 -2.29
C GLY A 13 11.92 -0.94 -1.20
N PHE A 14 12.24 0.33 -1.39
CA PHE A 14 12.91 1.16 -0.39
C PHE A 14 12.02 1.43 0.83
N ILE A 15 10.72 1.67 0.65
CA ILE A 15 9.75 1.82 1.75
C ILE A 15 9.72 0.55 2.61
N VAL A 16 9.63 -0.62 1.99
CA VAL A 16 9.64 -1.92 2.68
C VAL A 16 10.95 -2.10 3.45
N LEU A 17 12.10 -1.84 2.82
CA LEU A 17 13.40 -1.94 3.48
C LEU A 17 13.52 -1.01 4.69
N VAL A 18 13.10 0.24 4.54
CA VAL A 18 13.10 1.22 5.64
C VAL A 18 12.19 0.75 6.77
N SER A 19 11.00 0.23 6.47
CA SER A 19 10.07 -0.32 7.47
C SER A 19 10.74 -1.43 8.29
N PHE A 20 11.35 -2.40 7.60
CA PHE A 20 12.08 -3.49 8.24
C PHE A 20 13.22 -3.00 9.14
N LEU A 21 14.04 -2.06 8.65
CA LEU A 21 15.17 -1.52 9.42
C LEU A 21 14.71 -0.75 10.67
N ILE A 22 13.59 -0.03 10.59
CA ILE A 22 13.01 0.68 11.74
C ILE A 22 12.52 -0.33 12.78
N GLY A 23 11.75 -1.35 12.36
CA GLY A 23 11.28 -2.41 13.25
C GLY A 23 12.44 -3.17 13.92
N TRP A 24 13.51 -3.43 13.18
CA TRP A 24 14.72 -4.06 13.71
C TRP A 24 15.39 -3.18 14.79
N TYR A 25 15.54 -1.88 14.54
CA TYR A 25 16.23 -0.96 15.45
C TYR A 25 15.45 -0.70 16.76
N PHE A 26 14.14 -0.54 16.70
CA PHE A 26 13.30 -0.24 17.87
C PHE A 26 12.68 -1.49 18.53
N GLY A 27 12.93 -2.66 17.96
CA GLY A 27 12.40 -3.94 18.44
C GLY A 27 11.03 -4.26 17.84
N LEU A 28 10.98 -5.35 17.09
CA LEU A 28 9.82 -5.80 16.30
C LEU A 28 8.55 -6.04 17.13
N MET A 29 8.68 -6.28 18.44
CA MET A 29 7.56 -6.54 19.35
C MET A 29 7.08 -5.31 20.13
N SER A 30 7.69 -4.15 19.90
CA SER A 30 7.31 -2.93 20.62
C SER A 30 6.03 -2.32 20.04
N LEU A 31 5.17 -1.82 20.92
CA LEU A 31 3.99 -1.03 20.53
C LEU A 31 4.38 0.18 19.65
N PHE A 32 5.57 0.73 19.88
CA PHE A 32 6.12 1.81 19.07
C PHE A 32 6.40 1.36 17.63
N SER A 33 7.05 0.21 17.42
CA SER A 33 7.30 -0.32 16.07
C SER A 33 6.00 -0.68 15.37
N TRP A 34 5.03 -1.24 16.10
CA TRP A 34 3.67 -1.49 15.58
C TRP A 34 2.97 -0.20 15.11
N GLN A 35 3.02 0.87 15.91
CA GLN A 35 2.45 2.17 15.53
C GLN A 35 3.14 2.78 14.31
N ILE A 36 4.46 2.65 14.22
CA ILE A 36 5.22 3.10 13.04
C ILE A 36 4.82 2.26 11.82
N SER A 37 4.69 0.94 11.95
CA SER A 37 4.25 0.06 10.87
C SER A 37 2.94 0.57 10.26
N ASN A 38 1.95 0.86 11.10
CA ASN A 38 0.67 1.42 10.66
C ASN A 38 0.79 2.76 9.91
N TYR A 39 1.70 3.65 10.33
CA TYR A 39 1.96 4.88 9.58
C TYR A 39 2.62 4.61 8.24
N ILE A 40 3.50 3.62 8.17
CA ILE A 40 4.13 3.18 6.93
C ILE A 40 3.10 2.55 6.00
N HIS A 41 2.19 1.71 6.49
CA HIS A 41 1.05 1.18 5.72
C HIS A 41 0.16 2.29 5.18
N PHE A 42 -0.18 3.29 6.00
CA PHE A 42 -0.92 4.46 5.50
C PHE A 42 -0.20 5.16 4.34
N LEU A 43 1.11 5.40 4.47
CA LEU A 43 1.91 5.98 3.39
C LEU A 43 2.07 5.03 2.19
N GLY A 44 2.10 3.73 2.45
CA GLY A 44 2.08 2.65 1.46
C GLY A 44 0.82 2.68 0.62
N GLY A 45 -0.35 2.85 1.24
CA GLY A 45 -1.63 3.07 0.57
C GLY A 45 -1.65 4.32 -0.30
N VAL A 46 -1.11 5.44 0.18
CA VAL A 46 -0.92 6.68 -0.61
C VAL A 46 -0.03 6.41 -1.82
N TYR A 47 1.11 5.76 -1.61
CA TYR A 47 2.04 5.37 -2.68
C TYR A 47 1.35 4.45 -3.70
N ALA A 48 0.67 3.41 -3.25
CA ALA A 48 -0.01 2.43 -4.08
C ALA A 48 -1.09 3.09 -4.94
N PHE A 49 -1.86 4.04 -4.40
CA PHE A 49 -2.81 4.83 -5.18
C PHE A 49 -2.15 5.53 -6.37
N PHE A 50 -1.02 6.22 -6.13
CA PHE A 50 -0.29 6.92 -7.20
C PHE A 50 0.42 5.97 -8.16
N PHE A 51 0.89 4.81 -7.68
CA PHE A 51 1.47 3.76 -8.52
C PHE A 51 0.44 3.19 -9.49
N ILE A 52 -0.75 2.83 -8.99
CA ILE A 52 -1.86 2.35 -9.81
C ILE A 52 -2.31 3.42 -10.80
N ARG A 53 -2.42 4.68 -10.35
CA ARG A 53 -2.70 5.81 -11.23
C ARG A 53 -1.67 5.92 -12.36
N PHE A 54 -0.39 5.80 -12.04
CA PHE A 54 0.68 5.86 -13.03
C PHE A 54 0.54 4.74 -14.07
N ILE A 55 0.29 3.50 -13.62
CA ILE A 55 0.06 2.36 -14.52
C ILE A 55 -1.13 2.63 -15.43
N PHE A 56 -2.26 3.04 -14.84
CA PHE A 56 -3.49 3.33 -15.57
C PHE A 56 -3.31 4.43 -16.62
N ASP A 57 -2.65 5.52 -16.26
CA ASP A 57 -2.36 6.63 -17.19
C ASP A 57 -1.39 6.19 -18.30
N ALA A 58 -0.44 5.30 -18.00
CA ALA A 58 0.50 4.73 -18.97
C ALA A 58 -0.18 3.77 -19.98
N THR A 59 -1.23 3.07 -19.56
CA THR A 59 -2.01 2.18 -20.44
C THR A 59 -3.12 2.89 -21.21
N ARG A 60 -3.40 4.17 -20.92
CA ARG A 60 -4.47 4.95 -21.57
C ARG A 60 -4.42 4.91 -23.10
N LYS A 61 -3.22 4.90 -23.70
CA LYS A 61 -3.05 4.80 -25.17
C LYS A 61 -3.61 3.51 -25.79
N TYR A 62 -3.86 2.49 -24.97
CA TYR A 62 -4.44 1.22 -25.39
C TYR A 62 -5.95 1.11 -25.08
N HIS A 63 -6.52 2.08 -24.36
CA HIS A 63 -7.94 2.09 -24.03
C HIS A 63 -8.75 2.74 -25.15
N LYS A 64 -9.90 2.15 -25.49
CA LYS A 64 -10.85 2.70 -26.49
C LYS A 64 -11.90 3.63 -25.89
N THR A 65 -11.91 3.78 -24.56
CA THR A 65 -12.93 4.50 -23.82
C THR A 65 -12.30 5.48 -22.84
N GLU A 66 -13.01 6.59 -22.59
CA GLU A 66 -12.66 7.53 -21.54
C GLU A 66 -13.31 7.11 -20.22
N THR A 67 -12.54 7.15 -19.15
CA THR A 67 -13.02 6.77 -17.81
C THR A 67 -13.44 8.03 -17.04
N ALA A 68 -14.67 8.02 -16.51
CA ALA A 68 -15.17 9.10 -15.67
C ALA A 68 -14.26 9.33 -14.46
N PHE A 69 -14.14 10.59 -14.01
CA PHE A 69 -13.24 10.97 -12.91
C PHE A 69 -13.47 10.14 -11.64
N LEU A 70 -14.73 9.98 -11.21
CA LEU A 70 -15.05 9.20 -10.01
C LEU A 70 -14.65 7.73 -10.16
N MET A 71 -14.82 7.17 -11.36
CA MET A 71 -14.43 5.79 -11.65
C MET A 71 -12.90 5.62 -11.60
N LYS A 72 -12.12 6.63 -12.02
CA LYS A 72 -10.66 6.61 -11.85
C LYS A 72 -10.27 6.53 -10.38
N ILE A 73 -10.92 7.32 -9.50
CA ILE A 73 -10.66 7.26 -8.06
C ILE A 73 -10.95 5.87 -7.50
N ILE A 74 -12.10 5.28 -7.85
CA ILE A 74 -12.47 3.92 -7.43
C ILE A 74 -11.41 2.91 -7.90
N ILE A 75 -11.00 2.96 -9.17
CA ILE A 75 -9.98 2.05 -9.72
C ILE A 75 -8.65 2.18 -8.95
N PHE A 76 -8.22 3.41 -8.66
CA PHE A 76 -6.94 3.65 -7.98
C PHE A 76 -6.97 3.18 -6.52
N THR A 77 -8.06 3.46 -5.79
CA THR A 77 -8.24 2.97 -4.42
C THR A 77 -8.38 1.45 -4.36
N SER A 78 -9.19 0.84 -5.24
CA SER A 78 -9.34 -0.62 -5.29
C SER A 78 -8.04 -1.31 -5.71
N GLY A 79 -7.28 -0.73 -6.65
CA GLY A 79 -5.97 -1.25 -7.03
C GLY A 79 -4.96 -1.20 -5.88
N ALA A 80 -4.98 -0.13 -5.07
CA ALA A 80 -4.16 -0.04 -3.87
C ALA A 80 -4.55 -1.11 -2.84
N LEU A 81 -5.85 -1.33 -2.63
CA LEU A 81 -6.34 -2.40 -1.75
C LEU A 81 -5.88 -3.79 -2.22
N ILE A 82 -5.94 -4.07 -3.52
CA ILE A 82 -5.46 -5.33 -4.09
C ILE A 82 -3.96 -5.52 -3.81
N LEU A 83 -3.15 -4.47 -3.95
CA LEU A 83 -1.73 -4.52 -3.60
C LEU A 83 -1.51 -4.82 -2.11
N GLY A 84 -2.27 -4.18 -1.21
CA GLY A 84 -2.25 -4.47 0.22
C GLY A 84 -2.61 -5.93 0.51
N VAL A 85 -3.71 -6.45 -0.06
CA VAL A 85 -4.10 -7.87 0.10
C VAL A 85 -2.99 -8.82 -0.37
N ILE A 86 -2.33 -8.53 -1.50
CA ILE A 86 -1.23 -9.35 -2.01
C ILE A 86 -0.03 -9.30 -1.06
N TRP A 87 0.27 -8.14 -0.48
CA TRP A 87 1.33 -7.96 0.51
C TRP A 87 1.07 -8.78 1.78
N GLU A 88 -0.10 -8.59 2.39
CA GLU A 88 -0.51 -9.34 3.59
C GLU A 88 -0.57 -10.85 3.34
N TRP A 89 -1.04 -11.26 2.17
CA TRP A 89 -1.04 -12.67 1.77
C TRP A 89 0.38 -13.23 1.64
N TYR A 90 1.30 -12.46 1.06
CA TYR A 90 2.71 -12.83 0.99
C TYR A 90 3.31 -13.01 2.39
N GLU A 91 3.07 -12.06 3.31
CA GLU A 91 3.56 -12.18 4.68
C GLU A 91 2.96 -13.40 5.38
N PHE A 92 1.65 -13.60 5.25
CA PHE A 92 0.94 -14.72 5.84
C PHE A 92 1.47 -16.07 5.39
N ILE A 93 1.66 -16.25 4.09
CA ILE A 93 2.10 -17.52 3.53
C ILE A 93 3.60 -17.74 3.75
N PHE A 94 4.43 -16.80 3.34
CA PHE A 94 5.88 -17.04 3.30
C PHE A 94 6.56 -16.79 4.64
N ILE A 95 6.15 -15.75 5.37
CA ILE A 95 6.76 -15.41 6.66
C ILE A 95 6.13 -16.27 7.74
N TYR A 96 4.81 -16.21 7.92
CA TYR A 96 4.16 -16.89 9.04
C TYR A 96 3.95 -18.38 8.78
N GLN A 97 3.38 -18.80 7.65
CA GLN A 97 3.04 -20.22 7.43
C GLN A 97 4.28 -21.09 7.17
N TYR A 98 5.11 -20.70 6.20
CA TYR A 98 6.30 -21.48 5.80
C TYR A 98 7.57 -21.18 6.59
N GLY A 99 7.57 -20.15 7.45
CA GLY A 99 8.74 -19.82 8.26
C GLY A 99 9.97 -19.49 7.42
N ALA A 100 9.79 -18.89 6.22
CA ALA A 100 10.91 -18.47 5.37
C ALA A 100 11.84 -17.49 6.12
N PHE A 101 11.30 -16.83 7.15
CA PHE A 101 12.03 -16.12 8.18
C PHE A 101 11.60 -16.66 9.54
N GLU A 102 12.54 -17.01 10.42
CA GLU A 102 12.25 -17.38 11.80
C GLU A 102 11.83 -16.13 12.58
N LEU A 103 10.57 -15.73 12.46
CA LEU A 103 10.01 -14.61 13.21
C LEU A 103 8.79 -15.05 14.00
N LEU A 104 9.00 -15.08 15.32
CA LEU A 104 8.01 -14.99 16.40
C LEU A 104 7.04 -16.18 16.56
N PRO A 105 6.47 -16.37 17.76
CA PRO A 105 5.41 -17.36 17.99
C PRO A 105 4.14 -16.98 17.22
N LYS A 106 3.59 -17.93 16.47
CA LYS A 106 2.29 -17.76 15.79
C LYS A 106 1.18 -17.54 16.82
N GLY A 107 0.40 -16.46 16.69
CA GLY A 107 -0.68 -16.12 17.61
C GLY A 107 -1.81 -15.34 16.94
N ILE A 108 -2.93 -15.18 17.66
CA ILE A 108 -4.10 -14.42 17.16
C ILE A 108 -3.76 -12.96 16.81
N THR A 109 -2.69 -12.43 17.41
CA THR A 109 -2.16 -11.10 17.17
C THR A 109 -1.76 -10.87 15.72
N ILE A 110 -1.33 -11.91 14.98
CA ILE A 110 -0.96 -11.81 13.56
C ILE A 110 -2.18 -11.43 12.70
N TYR A 111 -3.33 -12.03 12.96
CA TYR A 111 -4.56 -11.69 12.22
C TYR A 111 -5.00 -10.26 12.51
N PHE A 112 -4.83 -9.79 13.75
CA PHE A 112 -5.14 -8.41 14.09
C PHE A 112 -4.18 -7.43 13.40
N ASP A 113 -2.90 -7.76 13.35
CA ASP A 113 -1.85 -6.99 12.68
C ASP A 113 -2.15 -6.82 11.20
N THR A 114 -2.19 -7.94 10.46
CA THR A 114 -2.50 -7.98 9.01
C THR A 114 -3.83 -7.28 8.63
N LEU A 115 -4.88 -7.40 9.46
CA LEU A 115 -6.14 -6.67 9.23
C LEU A 115 -6.00 -5.17 9.47
N THR A 116 -5.21 -4.78 10.48
CA THR A 116 -4.96 -3.37 10.78
C THR A 116 -4.11 -2.74 9.68
N ASP A 117 -3.06 -3.42 9.24
CA ASP A 117 -2.19 -3.00 8.13
C ASP A 117 -2.99 -2.78 6.84
N LEU A 118 -3.84 -3.75 6.46
CA LEU A 118 -4.73 -3.61 5.31
C LEU A 118 -5.72 -2.44 5.45
N MET A 119 -6.21 -2.18 6.66
CA MET A 119 -7.07 -1.03 6.92
C MET A 119 -6.31 0.29 6.74
N PHE A 120 -5.07 0.39 7.23
CA PHE A 120 -4.25 1.60 7.05
C PHE A 120 -3.87 1.82 5.59
N ASP A 121 -3.55 0.76 4.82
CA ASP A 121 -3.36 0.85 3.37
C ASP A 121 -4.59 1.43 2.67
N LEU A 122 -5.78 0.91 2.99
CA LEU A 122 -7.03 1.39 2.42
C LEU A 122 -7.31 2.85 2.80
N LEU A 123 -7.13 3.22 4.07
CA LEU A 123 -7.32 4.59 4.54
C LEU A 123 -6.35 5.56 3.86
N GLY A 124 -5.10 5.16 3.68
CA GLY A 124 -4.09 5.90 2.93
C GLY A 124 -4.55 6.19 1.50
N ALA A 125 -4.94 5.16 0.76
CA ALA A 125 -5.43 5.29 -0.61
C ALA A 125 -6.74 6.10 -0.71
N ALA A 126 -7.69 5.87 0.21
CA ALA A 126 -8.96 6.58 0.26
C ALA A 126 -8.77 8.08 0.56
N SER A 127 -7.81 8.44 1.43
CA SER A 127 -7.52 9.84 1.76
C SER A 127 -7.10 10.65 0.52
N VAL A 128 -6.29 10.04 -0.37
CA VAL A 128 -5.91 10.66 -1.65
C VAL A 128 -7.12 10.81 -2.56
N GLY A 129 -7.98 9.77 -2.63
CA GLY A 129 -9.23 9.83 -3.39
C GLY A 129 -10.15 10.97 -2.95
N VAL A 130 -10.38 11.10 -1.65
CA VAL A 130 -11.18 12.18 -1.05
C VAL A 130 -10.55 13.55 -1.34
N TYR A 131 -9.24 13.68 -1.15
CA TYR A 131 -8.51 14.92 -1.46
C TYR A 131 -8.73 15.35 -2.92
N LEU A 132 -8.63 14.42 -3.88
CA LEU A 132 -8.82 14.71 -5.30
C LEU A 132 -10.27 15.09 -5.62
N ILE A 133 -11.26 14.44 -5.00
CA ILE A 133 -12.68 14.80 -5.15
C ILE A 133 -12.93 16.24 -4.69
N VAL A 134 -12.47 16.59 -3.48
CA VAL A 134 -12.61 17.94 -2.92
C VAL A 134 -11.90 18.98 -3.79
N LYS A 135 -10.67 18.69 -4.23
CA LYS A 135 -9.90 19.59 -5.09
C LYS A 135 -10.59 19.83 -6.44
N ASN A 136 -11.14 18.79 -7.06
CA ASN A 136 -11.84 18.92 -8.33
C ASN A 136 -13.16 19.69 -8.21
N GLY A 137 -13.85 19.60 -7.07
CA GLY A 137 -15.05 20.38 -6.80
C GLY A 137 -14.79 21.88 -6.63
N LYS A 138 -13.62 22.28 -6.10
CA LYS A 138 -13.23 23.69 -5.93
C LYS A 138 -12.81 24.40 -7.24
N ASN A 139 -12.51 23.63 -8.29
CA ASN A 139 -12.04 24.15 -9.57
C ASN A 139 -13.16 24.21 -10.64
N LYS A 140 -14.41 23.97 -10.24
CA LYS A 140 -15.62 24.15 -11.05
C LYS A 140 -16.32 25.42 -10.62
#